data_AF-A0A351I1D4-F1
#
_entry.id   AF-A0A351I1D4-F1
#
_cell.length_a   1.000
_cell.length_b   1.000
_cell.length_c   1.000
_cell.angle_alpha   90.00
_cell.angle_beta   90.00
_cell.angle_gamma   90.00
#
_symmetry.space_group_name_H-M   'P 1'
#
loop_
_entity.id
_entity.type
_entity.pdbx_description
1 polymer ?
#
loop_
_entity_poly.entity_id
_entity_poly.type
_entity_poly.pdbx_seq_one_letter_code
_entity_poly.pdbx_strand_id
1 'polypeptide(L)'
;MYSRHPGGVANSANKGKLFAVFNSTNGVIKISPGETISSVRRANEYFEEGLIDASGDVNIIAAGGHLEISLNASVVKQIDIDTVGTNEVGIGQVKGNGYILTLSHAATTAPVITSALSSTGTAGTAFSYQITAVNSPTNFNAAGLPTGLSVSTG
;
A
#
# COMPACT_ATOMS: atom_id res chain seq x y z
N MET A 1 -14.79 -0.32 -12.00
CA MET A 1 -13.58 0.28 -12.63
C MET A 1 -12.80 1.00 -11.53
N TYR A 2 -11.47 1.05 -11.61
CA TYR A 2 -10.66 1.79 -10.64
C TYR A 2 -9.49 2.54 -11.30
N SER A 3 -9.05 3.64 -10.68
CA SER A 3 -7.88 4.41 -11.09
C SER A 3 -7.03 4.76 -9.87
N ARG A 4 -5.71 4.85 -10.06
CA ARG A 4 -4.74 5.15 -9.01
C ARG A 4 -4.15 6.53 -9.24
N HIS A 5 -4.18 7.39 -8.22
CA HIS A 5 -3.46 8.66 -8.22
C HIS A 5 -2.16 8.50 -7.42
N PRO A 6 -0.99 8.77 -8.02
CA PRO A 6 0.30 8.66 -7.32
C PRO A 6 0.40 9.70 -6.20
N GLY A 7 0.79 9.25 -5.00
CA GLY A 7 1.08 10.13 -3.88
C GLY A 7 2.34 10.96 -4.12
N GLY A 8 2.32 12.25 -3.77
CA GLY A 8 3.46 13.15 -3.94
C GLY A 8 4.69 12.79 -3.09
N VAL A 9 5.87 12.95 -3.71
CA VAL A 9 7.25 12.99 -3.18
C VAL A 9 7.63 12.07 -2.01
N ALA A 10 8.16 10.90 -2.38
CA ALA A 10 9.34 10.14 -1.91
C ALA A 10 9.72 10.00 -0.41
N ASN A 11 9.13 10.70 0.57
CA ASN A 11 9.54 10.55 1.97
C ASN A 11 8.39 10.67 2.99
N SER A 12 7.15 10.42 2.55
CA SER A 12 5.97 10.32 3.43
C SER A 12 5.16 9.10 3.02
N ALA A 13 5.62 7.91 3.39
CA ALA A 13 4.87 6.65 3.33
C ALA A 13 3.93 6.53 2.11
N ASN A 14 4.44 6.73 0.88
CA ASN A 14 3.73 6.76 -0.41
C ASN A 14 2.20 6.70 -0.30
N LYS A 15 1.58 7.82 0.13
CA LYS A 15 0.13 7.86 0.32
C LYS A 15 -0.55 8.09 -1.02
N GLY A 16 -1.00 7.01 -1.67
CA GLY A 16 -1.76 7.07 -2.92
C GLY A 16 -3.27 7.11 -2.67
N LYS A 17 -4.04 7.59 -3.64
CA LYS A 17 -5.50 7.44 -3.63
C LYS A 17 -5.94 6.44 -4.68
N LEU A 18 -6.88 5.58 -4.31
CA LEU A 18 -7.57 4.66 -5.19
C LEU A 18 -9.02 5.11 -5.32
N PHE A 19 -9.43 5.43 -6.54
CA PHE A 19 -10.82 5.73 -6.87
C PHE A 19 -11.44 4.44 -7.39
N ALA A 20 -12.51 3.98 -6.75
CA ALA A 20 -13.18 2.73 -7.08
C ALA A 20 -14.68 2.95 -7.24
N VAL A 21 -15.23 2.40 -8.32
CA VAL A 21 -16.68 2.31 -8.49
C VAL A 21 -17.08 0.84 -8.53
N PHE A 22 -17.96 0.46 -7.61
CA PHE A 22 -18.54 -0.88 -7.51
C PHE A 22 -19.99 -0.85 -7.97
N ASN A 23 -20.31 -1.66 -8.96
CA ASN A 23 -21.68 -1.88 -9.48
C ASN A 23 -22.22 -3.27 -9.11
N SER A 24 -21.47 -4.03 -8.29
CA SER A 24 -21.82 -5.36 -7.80
C SER A 24 -21.01 -5.68 -6.54
N THR A 25 -21.50 -6.59 -5.69
CA THR A 25 -20.78 -7.11 -4.52
C THR A 25 -19.74 -8.17 -4.84
N ASN A 26 -19.79 -8.77 -6.02
CA ASN A 26 -18.86 -9.83 -6.40
C ASN A 26 -17.53 -9.28 -6.94
N GLY A 27 -17.46 -7.96 -7.18
CA GLY A 27 -16.26 -7.31 -7.64
C GLY A 27 -15.20 -7.25 -6.54
N VAL A 28 -13.99 -7.69 -6.86
CA VAL A 28 -12.83 -7.61 -5.97
C VAL A 28 -11.77 -6.71 -6.60
N ILE A 29 -11.24 -5.76 -5.82
CA ILE A 29 -10.08 -4.96 -6.18
C ILE A 29 -8.89 -5.44 -5.36
N LYS A 30 -7.82 -5.85 -6.04
CA LYS A 30 -6.55 -6.25 -5.43
C LYS A 30 -5.64 -5.03 -5.33
N ILE A 31 -5.09 -4.75 -4.16
CA ILE A 31 -4.05 -3.71 -4.02
C ILE A 31 -2.67 -4.35 -4.07
N SER A 32 -1.63 -3.54 -4.23
CA SER A 32 -0.27 -4.07 -4.35
C SER A 32 0.21 -4.63 -3.01
N PRO A 33 1.06 -5.68 -3.00
CA PRO A 33 1.67 -6.17 -1.77
C PRO A 33 2.34 -5.06 -0.95
N GLY A 34 2.20 -5.12 0.38
CA GLY A 34 2.77 -4.13 1.31
C GLY A 34 1.99 -2.81 1.42
N GLU A 35 0.96 -2.60 0.59
CA GLU A 35 0.04 -1.49 0.77
C GLU A 35 -1.01 -1.79 1.85
N THR A 36 -1.37 -0.77 2.60
CA THR A 36 -2.44 -0.78 3.60
C THR A 36 -3.46 0.31 3.26
N ILE A 37 -4.67 0.19 3.80
CA ILE A 37 -5.73 1.19 3.62
C ILE A 37 -5.82 1.99 4.91
N SER A 38 -5.58 3.29 4.83
CA SER A 38 -5.62 4.19 5.99
C SER A 38 -6.97 4.89 6.14
N SER A 39 -7.76 4.99 5.07
CA SER A 39 -9.16 5.45 5.15
C SER A 39 -9.98 5.03 3.94
N VAL A 40 -11.30 4.97 4.12
CA VAL A 40 -12.28 4.73 3.07
C VAL A 40 -13.36 5.80 3.17
N ARG A 41 -13.57 6.56 2.11
CA ARG A 41 -14.59 7.60 2.00
C ARG A 41 -15.49 7.31 0.81
N ARG A 42 -16.78 7.64 0.91
CA ARG A 42 -17.64 7.69 -0.27
C ARG A 42 -17.22 8.85 -1.16
N ALA A 43 -17.24 8.62 -2.46
CA ALA A 43 -17.12 9.69 -3.44
C ALA A 43 -18.48 10.37 -3.61
N ASN A 44 -18.50 11.68 -3.81
CA ASN A 44 -19.69 12.36 -4.32
C ASN A 44 -19.78 12.18 -5.86
N GLU A 45 -20.82 12.75 -6.48
CA GLU A 45 -21.03 12.68 -7.94
C GLU A 45 -19.89 13.32 -8.77
N TYR A 46 -19.07 14.16 -8.13
CA TYR A 46 -17.89 14.81 -8.72
C TYR A 46 -16.57 14.08 -8.42
N PHE A 47 -16.62 12.89 -7.80
CA PHE A 47 -15.45 12.12 -7.37
C PHE A 47 -14.57 12.83 -6.32
N GLU A 48 -15.15 13.70 -5.51
CA GLU A 48 -14.48 14.32 -4.38
C GLU A 48 -14.65 13.47 -3.11
N GLU A 49 -13.69 13.59 -2.19
CA GLU A 49 -13.74 12.89 -0.92
C GLU A 49 -14.86 13.40 -0.04
N GLY A 50 -15.87 12.56 0.17
CA GLY A 50 -16.89 12.80 1.17
C GLY A 50 -16.29 12.81 2.58
N LEU A 51 -16.92 13.56 3.48
CA LEU A 51 -16.50 13.67 4.89
C LEU A 51 -16.88 12.45 5.73
N ILE A 52 -17.73 11.57 5.20
CA ILE A 52 -18.30 10.42 5.93
C ILE A 52 -17.35 9.23 5.85
N ASP A 53 -17.09 8.59 6.98
CA ASP A 53 -16.32 7.34 7.02
C ASP A 53 -17.17 6.22 6.42
N ALA A 54 -16.60 5.53 5.44
CA ALA A 54 -17.25 4.47 4.70
C ALA A 54 -16.54 3.13 4.88
N SER A 55 -15.72 3.01 5.92
CA SER A 55 -14.98 1.77 6.24
C SER A 55 -15.91 0.56 6.42
N GLY A 56 -17.11 0.75 6.97
CA GLY A 56 -18.12 -0.30 7.11
C GLY A 56 -18.79 -0.73 5.81
N ASP A 57 -18.62 0.02 4.73
CA ASP A 57 -19.25 -0.32 3.44
C ASP A 57 -18.47 -1.37 2.64
N VAL A 58 -17.19 -1.57 2.97
CA VAL A 58 -16.29 -2.44 2.24
C VAL A 58 -15.79 -3.57 3.15
N ASN A 59 -15.57 -4.74 2.55
CA ASN A 59 -14.78 -5.79 3.15
C ASN A 59 -13.34 -5.64 2.66
N ILE A 60 -12.39 -5.73 3.59
CA ILE A 60 -10.96 -5.70 3.30
C ILE A 60 -10.36 -6.95 3.90
N ILE A 61 -9.84 -7.84 3.07
CA ILE A 61 -9.27 -9.12 3.50
C ILE A 61 -7.83 -9.25 3.00
N ALA A 62 -6.97 -9.88 3.80
CA ALA A 62 -5.63 -10.26 3.35
C ALA A 62 -5.71 -11.59 2.60
N ALA A 63 -5.24 -11.62 1.36
CA ALA A 63 -5.18 -12.83 0.54
C ALA A 63 -3.88 -12.83 -0.27
N GLY A 64 -3.13 -13.94 -0.27
CA GLY A 64 -1.95 -14.10 -1.13
C GLY A 64 -0.92 -12.95 -1.07
N GLY A 65 -0.65 -12.39 0.11
CA GLY A 65 0.35 -11.32 0.31
C GLY A 65 -0.11 -9.90 -0.09
N HIS A 66 -1.38 -9.73 -0.48
CA HIS A 66 -2.00 -8.44 -0.77
C HIS A 66 -3.33 -8.29 -0.03
N LEU A 67 -3.93 -7.09 -0.09
CA LEU A 67 -5.32 -6.90 0.34
C LEU A 67 -6.27 -6.97 -0.85
N GLU A 68 -7.43 -7.55 -0.61
CA GLU A 68 -8.56 -7.62 -1.52
C GLU A 68 -9.72 -6.80 -0.93
N ILE A 69 -10.35 -5.99 -1.78
CA ILE A 69 -11.42 -5.07 -1.40
C ILE A 69 -12.68 -5.42 -2.18
N SER A 70 -13.79 -5.64 -1.47
CA SER A 70 -15.11 -5.86 -2.06
C SER A 70 -16.16 -5.03 -1.33
N LEU A 71 -17.34 -4.85 -1.92
CA LEU A 71 -18.46 -4.28 -1.16
C LEU A 71 -18.97 -5.26 -0.10
N ASN A 72 -19.43 -4.70 1.02
CA ASN A 72 -20.20 -5.45 2.00
C ASN A 72 -21.60 -5.77 1.42
N ALA A 73 -22.05 -7.02 1.58
CA ALA A 73 -23.34 -7.48 1.07
C ALA A 73 -24.55 -6.72 1.63
N SER A 74 -24.40 -6.02 2.76
CA SER A 74 -25.45 -5.20 3.37
C SER A 74 -25.62 -3.83 2.69
N VAL A 75 -24.60 -3.36 1.98
CA VAL A 75 -24.60 -2.08 1.22
C VAL A 75 -25.32 -2.21 -0.12
N VAL A 76 -25.71 -3.43 -0.50
CA VAL A 76 -26.47 -3.75 -1.74
C VAL A 76 -27.75 -2.94 -1.88
N LYS A 77 -28.34 -2.50 -0.75
CA LYS A 77 -29.56 -1.68 -0.76
C LYS A 77 -29.38 -0.29 -1.39
N GLN A 78 -28.16 0.11 -1.72
CA GLN A 78 -27.82 1.41 -2.32
C GLN A 78 -27.07 1.27 -3.65
N ILE A 79 -27.05 0.10 -4.29
CA ILE A 79 -26.73 0.05 -5.74
C ILE A 79 -28.03 0.38 -6.45
N ASP A 80 -28.32 1.67 -6.61
CA ASP A 80 -29.57 2.13 -7.19
C ASP A 80 -29.60 1.78 -8.69
N ILE A 81 -30.68 1.15 -9.14
CA ILE A 81 -30.99 1.11 -10.56
C ILE A 81 -31.61 2.47 -10.88
N ASP A 82 -31.09 3.16 -11.90
CA ASP A 82 -31.67 4.40 -12.40
C ASP A 82 -33.07 4.12 -12.95
N THR A 83 -34.02 4.16 -12.04
CA THR A 83 -35.43 4.21 -12.36
C THR A 83 -35.73 5.69 -12.43
N VAL A 84 -35.50 6.28 -13.61
CA VAL A 84 -36.06 7.61 -13.91
C VAL A 84 -37.57 7.50 -13.61
N GLY A 85 -38.13 8.53 -12.95
CA GLY A 85 -39.39 8.47 -12.20
C GLY A 85 -40.56 7.75 -12.88
N THR A 86 -41.59 7.42 -12.10
CA THR A 86 -42.67 6.43 -12.35
C THR A 86 -43.42 6.43 -13.69
N ASN A 87 -43.10 7.32 -14.64
CA ASN A 87 -43.70 7.44 -15.97
C ASN A 87 -42.70 7.42 -17.15
N GLU A 88 -41.41 7.20 -16.92
CA GLU A 88 -40.43 6.95 -18.00
C GLU A 88 -40.01 5.48 -18.01
N VAL A 89 -39.71 4.94 -19.20
CA VAL A 89 -39.13 3.59 -19.32
C VAL A 89 -37.80 3.60 -18.57
N GLY A 90 -37.80 3.05 -17.34
CA GLY A 90 -36.58 2.91 -16.55
C GLY A 90 -35.52 2.24 -17.40
N ILE A 91 -34.41 2.94 -17.64
CA ILE A 91 -33.37 2.51 -18.59
C ILE A 91 -32.54 1.33 -18.07
N GLY A 92 -32.85 0.81 -16.87
CA GLY A 92 -32.21 -0.37 -16.28
C GLY A 92 -30.72 -0.17 -15.97
N GLN A 93 -30.23 1.07 -15.94
CA GLN A 93 -28.83 1.38 -15.68
C GLN A 93 -28.51 1.21 -14.21
N VAL A 94 -27.41 0.54 -13.89
CA VAL A 94 -26.93 0.36 -12.52
C VAL A 94 -26.05 1.55 -12.13
N LYS A 95 -26.47 2.35 -11.14
CA LYS A 95 -25.61 3.38 -10.52
C LYS A 95 -24.61 2.67 -9.62
N GLY A 96 -23.33 2.76 -9.98
CA GLY A 96 -22.27 2.21 -9.14
C GLY A 96 -21.98 3.10 -7.93
N ASN A 97 -21.62 2.50 -6.80
CA ASN A 97 -21.18 3.22 -5.61
C ASN A 97 -19.71 3.61 -5.74
N GLY A 98 -19.42 4.90 -5.65
CA GLY A 98 -18.08 5.46 -5.72
C GLY A 98 -17.41 5.55 -4.35
N TYR A 99 -16.14 5.17 -4.29
CA TYR A 99 -15.29 5.21 -3.10
C TYR A 99 -13.92 5.78 -3.42
N ILE A 100 -13.35 6.48 -2.44
CA ILE A 100 -11.97 6.94 -2.44
C ILE A 100 -11.29 6.30 -1.25
N LEU A 101 -10.26 5.52 -1.55
CA LEU A 101 -9.48 4.81 -0.56
C LEU A 101 -8.11 5.46 -0.49
N THR A 102 -7.74 5.93 0.70
CA THR A 102 -6.37 6.38 0.93
C THR A 102 -5.53 5.16 1.25
N LEU A 103 -4.54 4.90 0.40
CA LEU A 103 -3.55 3.86 0.58
C LEU A 103 -2.36 4.44 1.32
N SER A 104 -1.71 3.63 2.14
CA SER A 104 -0.38 3.91 2.67
C SER A 104 0.52 2.72 2.39
N HIS A 105 1.81 2.98 2.26
CA HIS A 105 2.82 1.92 2.25
C HIS A 105 3.60 1.98 3.56
N ALA A 106 3.97 0.82 4.11
CA ALA A 106 4.90 0.80 5.23
C ALA A 106 6.19 1.50 4.78
N ALA A 107 6.55 2.61 5.42
CA ALA A 107 7.79 3.30 5.09
C ALA A 107 8.95 2.36 5.42
N THR A 108 9.69 1.92 4.40
CA THR A 108 10.95 1.22 4.60
C THR A 108 12.05 2.26 4.70
N THR A 109 12.71 2.32 5.85
CA THR A 109 13.91 3.14 6.02
C THR A 109 15.09 2.39 5.42
N ALA A 110 15.97 3.11 4.72
CA ALA A 110 17.19 2.51 4.18
C ALA A 110 18.07 1.99 5.34
N PRO A 111 18.76 0.84 5.18
CA PRO A 111 19.74 0.38 6.16
C PRO A 111 20.81 1.44 6.43
N VAL A 112 21.16 1.65 7.71
CA VAL A 112 22.20 2.61 8.13
C VAL A 112 23.24 1.89 8.97
N ILE A 113 24.52 1.98 8.57
CA ILE A 113 25.64 1.44 9.33
C ILE A 113 25.79 2.22 10.64
N THR A 114 25.84 1.49 11.76
CA THR A 114 26.00 2.05 13.11
C THR A 114 27.32 1.69 13.77
N SER A 115 28.03 0.68 13.25
CA SER A 115 29.38 0.36 13.68
C SER A 115 30.37 1.46 13.26
N ALA A 116 31.56 1.48 13.86
CA ALA A 116 32.59 2.48 13.53
C ALA A 116 33.01 2.38 12.06
N LEU A 117 33.02 3.50 11.32
CA LEU A 117 33.33 3.50 9.88
C LEU A 117 34.81 3.21 9.55
N SER A 118 35.66 3.12 10.57
CA SER A 118 37.07 2.77 10.44
C SER A 118 37.46 1.83 11.57
N SER A 119 38.34 0.89 11.27
CA SER A 119 39.00 0.03 12.26
C SER A 119 40.45 -0.20 11.83
N THR A 120 41.34 -0.38 12.79
CA THR A 120 42.76 -0.64 12.56
C THR A 120 43.12 -2.05 13.00
N GLY A 121 43.96 -2.74 12.25
CA GLY A 121 44.49 -4.06 12.60
C GLY A 121 45.97 -4.18 12.25
N THR A 122 46.65 -5.15 12.86
CA THR A 122 48.07 -5.45 12.61
C THR A 122 48.19 -6.56 11.57
N ALA A 123 49.03 -6.35 10.55
CA ALA A 123 49.29 -7.38 9.53
C ALA A 123 49.85 -8.67 10.16
N GLY A 124 49.34 -9.82 9.70
CA GLY A 124 49.73 -11.14 10.23
C GLY A 124 49.00 -11.56 11.51
N THR A 125 48.19 -10.70 12.12
CA THR A 125 47.35 -11.01 13.28
C THR A 125 45.90 -11.24 12.84
N ALA A 126 45.21 -12.17 13.52
CA ALA A 126 43.78 -12.37 13.30
C ALA A 126 43.00 -11.07 13.57
N PHE A 127 42.09 -10.72 12.65
CA PHE A 127 41.25 -9.53 12.72
C PHE A 127 39.78 -9.93 12.65
N SER A 128 38.96 -9.35 13.52
CA SER A 128 37.51 -9.49 13.49
C SER A 128 36.86 -8.13 13.67
N TYR A 129 35.84 -7.85 12.86
CA TYR A 129 35.07 -6.62 12.90
C TYR A 129 33.62 -6.94 12.60
N GLN A 130 32.73 -6.55 13.52
CA GLN A 130 31.30 -6.72 13.34
C GLN A 130 30.72 -5.47 12.66
N ILE A 131 30.21 -5.64 11.43
CA ILE A 131 29.37 -4.63 10.81
C ILE A 131 27.99 -4.69 11.47
N THR A 132 27.51 -3.56 11.99
CA THR A 132 26.14 -3.43 12.51
C THR A 132 25.39 -2.36 11.74
N ALA A 133 24.11 -2.60 11.50
CA ALA A 133 23.22 -1.62 10.88
C ALA A 133 21.83 -1.67 11.51
N VAL A 134 21.11 -0.56 11.39
CA VAL A 134 19.69 -0.44 11.74
C VAL A 134 18.84 -0.41 10.48
N ASN A 135 17.51 -0.34 10.62
CA ASN A 135 16.53 -0.33 9.53
C ASN A 135 16.52 -1.62 8.70
N SER A 136 16.47 -2.77 9.38
CA SER A 136 16.30 -4.09 8.75
C SER A 136 17.31 -4.39 7.62
N PRO A 137 18.63 -4.36 7.89
CA PRO A 137 19.63 -4.73 6.91
C PRO A 137 19.44 -6.18 6.46
N THR A 138 19.49 -6.44 5.16
CA THR A 138 19.35 -7.79 4.60
C THR A 138 20.69 -8.44 4.28
N ASN A 139 21.69 -7.64 3.92
CA ASN A 139 23.01 -8.11 3.50
C ASN A 139 24.07 -7.06 3.85
N PHE A 140 25.31 -7.52 4.00
CA PHE A 140 26.48 -6.68 4.17
C PHE A 140 27.49 -7.00 3.07
N ASN A 141 28.20 -6.00 2.56
CA ASN A 141 29.35 -6.19 1.67
C ASN A 141 30.45 -5.17 1.99
N ALA A 142 31.62 -5.37 1.41
CA ALA A 142 32.67 -4.37 1.37
C ALA A 142 33.51 -4.54 0.09
N ALA A 143 34.03 -3.43 -0.43
CA ALA A 143 34.95 -3.39 -1.56
C ALA A 143 36.33 -2.86 -1.13
N GLY A 144 37.39 -3.23 -1.85
CA GLY A 144 38.74 -2.74 -1.57
C GLY A 144 39.38 -3.32 -0.30
N LEU A 145 38.98 -4.52 0.11
CA LEU A 145 39.56 -5.17 1.28
C LEU A 145 41.02 -5.57 1.04
N PRO A 146 41.92 -5.37 2.02
CA PRO A 146 43.26 -5.95 2.02
C PRO A 146 43.25 -7.47 1.82
N THR A 147 44.32 -8.00 1.23
CA THR A 147 44.51 -9.44 1.05
C THR A 147 44.39 -10.20 2.37
N GLY A 148 43.58 -11.26 2.39
CA GLY A 148 43.34 -12.06 3.59
C GLY A 148 42.13 -11.64 4.42
N LEU A 149 41.42 -10.59 4.02
CA LEU A 149 40.16 -10.17 4.64
C LEU A 149 38.96 -10.48 3.73
N SER A 150 37.84 -10.86 4.34
CA SER A 150 36.57 -11.13 3.66
C SER A 150 35.40 -10.70 4.55
N VAL A 151 34.26 -10.37 3.93
CA VAL A 151 32.99 -10.14 4.64
C VAL A 151 32.20 -11.43 4.67
N SER A 152 31.69 -11.79 5.85
CA SER A 152 30.61 -12.77 5.97
C SER A 152 29.31 -12.09 5.59
N THR A 153 28.84 -12.32 4.36
CA THR A 153 27.52 -11.85 3.89
C THR A 153 26.48 -12.76 4.55
N GLY A 154 25.68 -12.20 5.46
CA GLY A 154 24.73 -12.96 6.29
C GLY A 154 23.74 -13.82 5.53
#